data_AF-A0A1V4RRA3-F1
#
_entry.id   AF-A0A1V4RRA3-F1
#
_cell.length_a   1.000
_cell.length_b   1.000
_cell.length_c   1.000
_cell.angle_alpha   90.00
_cell.angle_beta   90.00
_cell.angle_gamma   90.00
#
_symmetry.space_group_name_H-M   'P 1'
#
loop_
_entity.id
_entity.type
_entity.pdbx_description
1 polymer ?
#
loop_
_entity_poly.entity_id
_entity_poly.type
_entity_poly.pdbx_seq_one_letter_code
_entity_poly.pdbx_strand_id
1 'polypeptide(L)'
;METLNEFSQPEEQQISLQDYLRIIYRGRWIIAISFIIVIIATAYYTFTASKVYEADGKIIVQSQGSMERALFNMNYFGNQTTLITNQVEVLKSRQLAEEVVKYLEAVPYRDSLQIFQPNDEGMYMNFRDQTAWIMGHLEVNPKKDTDVIEINVILT
;
A
#
# COMPACT_ATOMS: atom_id res chain seq x y z
N MET A 1 4.72 74.68 -17.16
CA MET A 1 3.75 73.76 -16.53
C MET A 1 3.26 72.87 -17.66
N GLU A 2 4.04 71.84 -17.97
CA GLU A 2 3.91 70.50 -17.35
C GLU A 2 2.57 69.88 -17.76
N THR A 3 2.61 69.08 -18.82
CA THR A 3 2.63 67.60 -18.83
C THR A 3 1.21 67.15 -19.22
N LEU A 4 0.95 66.15 -20.05
CA LEU A 4 1.30 64.74 -19.91
C LEU A 4 0.97 64.02 -21.24
N ASN A 5 1.91 63.18 -21.69
CA ASN A 5 1.64 61.85 -22.24
C ASN A 5 0.53 61.68 -23.29
N GLU A 6 0.91 61.77 -24.57
CA GLU A 6 0.44 60.75 -25.53
C GLU A 6 1.30 59.50 -25.36
N PHE A 7 1.06 58.75 -24.27
CA PHE A 7 1.38 57.34 -24.29
C PHE A 7 0.48 56.71 -25.34
N SER A 8 1.05 56.41 -26.52
CA SER A 8 0.50 55.42 -27.42
C SER A 8 0.43 54.11 -26.65
N GLN A 9 -0.69 53.86 -25.97
CA GLN A 9 -0.99 52.55 -25.43
C GLN A 9 -1.15 51.64 -26.65
N PRO A 10 -0.31 50.60 -26.83
CA PRO A 10 -0.67 49.56 -27.78
C PRO A 10 -2.03 49.05 -27.31
N GLU A 11 -3.05 49.10 -28.18
CA GLU A 11 -4.35 48.51 -27.90
C GLU A 11 -4.09 47.14 -27.27
N GLU A 12 -4.40 47.04 -25.97
CA GLU A 12 -4.35 45.77 -25.27
C GLU A 12 -5.25 44.85 -26.08
N GLN A 13 -4.63 43.95 -26.83
CA GLN A 13 -5.31 43.01 -27.69
C GLN A 13 -6.24 42.24 -26.75
N GLN A 14 -7.52 42.62 -26.72
CA GLN A 14 -8.50 42.04 -25.81
C GLN A 14 -8.72 40.62 -26.30
N ILE A 15 -7.88 39.69 -25.83
CA ILE A 15 -7.92 38.30 -26.28
C ILE A 15 -9.21 37.71 -25.74
N SER A 16 -10.24 37.72 -26.58
CA SER A 16 -11.55 37.18 -26.24
C SER A 16 -11.44 35.65 -26.09
N LEU A 17 -12.13 35.08 -25.11
CA LEU A 17 -12.24 33.62 -24.94
C LEU A 17 -12.74 32.93 -26.23
N GLN A 18 -13.47 33.66 -27.06
CA GLN A 18 -13.96 33.19 -28.36
C GLN A 18 -12.84 32.94 -29.37
N ASP A 19 -11.75 33.71 -29.33
CA ASP A 19 -10.61 33.50 -30.21
C ASP A 19 -9.81 32.25 -29.83
N TYR A 20 -9.69 31.95 -28.53
CA TYR A 20 -9.11 30.68 -28.06
C TYR A 20 -9.96 29.48 -28.48
N LEU A 21 -11.29 29.56 -28.37
CA LEU A 21 -12.20 28.50 -28.83
C LEU A 21 -12.04 28.24 -30.34
N ARG A 22 -11.85 29.29 -31.14
CA ARG A 22 -11.62 29.17 -32.59
C ARG A 22 -10.29 28.49 -32.92
N ILE A 23 -9.23 28.76 -32.14
CA ILE A 23 -7.93 28.08 -32.26
C ILE A 23 -8.06 26.59 -31.94
N ILE A 24 -8.77 26.23 -30.86
CA ILE A 24 -9.04 24.85 -30.46
C ILE A 24 -9.82 24.10 -31.56
N TYR A 25 -10.85 24.72 -32.13
CA TYR A 25 -11.62 24.11 -33.22
C TYR A 25 -10.80 23.89 -34.49
N ARG A 26 -9.88 24.80 -34.84
CA ARG A 26 -8.98 24.62 -35.99
C ARG A 26 -7.95 23.51 -35.73
N GLY A 27 -7.46 23.39 -34.49
CA GLY A 27 -6.50 22.39 -34.04
C GLY A 27 -7.09 21.06 -33.54
N ARG A 28 -8.40 20.82 -33.72
CA ARG A 28 -9.12 19.67 -33.12
C ARG A 28 -8.46 18.31 -33.36
N TRP A 29 -7.85 18.10 -34.53
CA TRP A 29 -7.17 16.86 -34.86
C TRP A 29 -5.84 16.70 -34.12
N ILE A 30 -5.06 17.78 -33.99
CA ILE A 30 -3.79 17.75 -33.25
C ILE A 30 -4.06 17.51 -31.76
N ILE A 31 -5.09 18.16 -31.21
CA ILE A 31 -5.52 17.99 -29.81
C ILE A 31 -6.05 16.57 -29.58
N ALA A 32 -6.86 16.05 -30.51
CA ALA A 32 -7.38 14.68 -30.40
C ALA A 32 -6.24 13.64 -30.48
N ILE A 33 -5.29 13.81 -31.41
CA ILE A 33 -4.15 12.91 -31.55
C ILE A 33 -3.25 12.97 -30.32
N SER A 34 -2.91 14.16 -29.81
CA SER A 34 -2.08 14.28 -28.61
C SER A 34 -2.77 13.68 -27.38
N PHE A 35 -4.07 13.92 -27.23
CA PHE A 35 -4.88 13.33 -26.16
C PHE A 35 -4.93 11.80 -26.26
N ILE A 36 -5.12 11.24 -27.47
CA ILE A 36 -5.08 9.80 -27.70
C ILE A 36 -3.71 9.22 -27.39
N ILE A 37 -2.62 9.87 -27.82
CA ILE A 37 -1.24 9.43 -27.52
C ILE A 37 -1.01 9.39 -26.01
N VAL A 38 -1.42 10.43 -25.28
CA VAL A 38 -1.29 10.47 -23.83
C VAL A 38 -2.11 9.35 -23.18
N ILE A 39 -3.35 9.14 -23.60
CA ILE A 39 -4.20 8.05 -23.10
C ILE A 39 -3.53 6.69 -23.35
N ILE A 40 -3.02 6.44 -24.55
CA ILE A 40 -2.38 5.16 -24.90
C ILE A 40 -1.11 4.98 -24.06
N ALA A 41 -0.28 6.01 -23.92
CA ALA A 41 0.94 5.95 -23.12
C ALA A 41 0.62 5.70 -21.64
N THR A 42 -0.35 6.41 -21.07
CA THR A 42 -0.81 6.21 -19.70
C THR A 42 -1.42 4.83 -19.53
N ALA A 43 -2.28 4.37 -20.44
CA ALA A 43 -2.86 3.04 -20.38
C ALA A 43 -1.79 1.95 -20.45
N TYR A 44 -0.84 2.05 -21.39
CA TYR A 44 0.28 1.13 -21.50
C TYR A 44 1.09 1.07 -20.19
N TYR A 45 1.38 2.24 -19.60
CA TYR A 45 2.07 2.34 -18.33
C TYR A 45 1.25 1.74 -17.17
N THR A 46 -0.03 2.07 -17.06
CA THR A 46 -0.93 1.57 -16.02
C THR A 46 -1.16 0.07 -16.12
N PHE A 47 -1.27 -0.51 -17.32
CA PHE A 47 -1.38 -1.96 -17.50
C PHE A 47 -0.06 -2.70 -17.22
N THR A 48 1.09 -2.04 -17.37
CA THR A 48 2.41 -2.58 -17.00
C THR A 48 2.74 -2.38 -15.52
N ALA A 49 2.02 -1.50 -14.82
CA ALA A 49 2.23 -1.25 -13.41
C ALA A 49 1.86 -2.49 -12.58
N SER A 50 2.76 -2.89 -11.68
CA SER A 50 2.56 -4.04 -10.80
C SER A 50 1.33 -3.84 -9.90
N LYS A 51 0.47 -4.86 -9.82
CA LYS A 51 -0.72 -4.85 -8.95
C LYS A 51 -0.29 -5.30 -7.57
N VAL A 52 -0.24 -4.37 -6.61
CA VAL A 52 0.02 -4.69 -5.20
C VAL A 52 -1.27 -5.21 -4.56
N TYR A 53 -1.25 -6.42 -4.03
CA TYR A 53 -2.37 -7.03 -3.32
C TYR A 53 -2.08 -7.02 -1.81
N GLU A 54 -3.01 -6.49 -1.02
CA GLU A 54 -2.89 -6.45 0.45
C GLU A 54 -3.94 -7.36 1.08
N ALA A 55 -3.55 -8.10 2.11
CA ALA A 55 -4.44 -8.93 2.93
C ALA A 55 -4.39 -8.48 4.38
N ASP A 56 -5.54 -8.04 4.92
CA ASP A 56 -5.69 -7.60 6.31
C ASP A 56 -6.33 -8.68 7.19
N GLY A 57 -5.83 -8.83 8.42
CA GLY A 57 -6.36 -9.73 9.45
C GLY A 57 -6.38 -9.08 10.83
N LYS A 58 -7.33 -9.47 11.70
CA LYS A 58 -7.44 -8.98 13.08
C LYS A 58 -7.54 -10.14 14.06
N ILE A 59 -6.71 -10.12 15.10
CA ILE A 59 -6.67 -11.14 16.16
C ILE A 59 -6.92 -10.48 17.51
N ILE A 60 -7.80 -11.08 18.32
CA ILE A 60 -8.07 -10.65 19.70
C ILE A 60 -7.26 -11.52 20.66
N VAL A 61 -6.44 -10.90 21.50
CA VAL A 61 -5.64 -11.58 22.52
C VAL A 61 -6.50 -11.85 23.75
N GLN A 62 -6.87 -13.12 23.97
CA GLN A 62 -7.63 -13.51 25.16
C GLN A 62 -6.67 -13.85 26.31
N SER A 63 -6.72 -13.06 27.38
CA SER A 63 -6.00 -13.32 28.62
C SER A 63 -6.78 -14.31 29.48
N GLN A 64 -6.42 -15.59 29.45
CA GLN A 64 -7.04 -16.61 30.32
C GLN A 64 -6.73 -16.27 31.79
N GLY A 65 -7.77 -16.04 32.61
CA GLY A 65 -7.63 -15.60 34.01
C GLY A 65 -7.53 -14.08 34.23
N SER A 66 -8.03 -13.26 33.29
CA SER A 66 -8.09 -11.80 33.44
C SER A 66 -8.82 -11.32 34.70
N MET A 67 -9.87 -12.02 35.13
CA MET A 67 -10.65 -11.66 36.33
C MET A 67 -9.87 -11.85 37.64
N GLU A 68 -9.22 -13.00 37.83
CA GLU A 68 -8.39 -13.26 39.03
C GLU A 68 -7.19 -12.31 39.08
N ARG A 69 -6.53 -12.04 37.95
CA ARG A 69 -5.37 -11.13 37.92
C ARG A 69 -5.75 -9.65 38.07
N ALA A 70 -6.94 -9.23 37.61
CA ALA A 70 -7.44 -7.86 37.78
C ALA A 70 -7.80 -7.55 39.24
N LEU A 71 -8.36 -8.53 39.97
CA LEU A 71 -8.74 -8.35 41.38
C LEU A 71 -7.52 -8.32 42.32
N PHE A 72 -6.44 -9.01 41.98
CA PHE A 72 -5.23 -9.08 42.81
C PHE A 72 -4.14 -8.07 42.46
N ASN A 73 -4.21 -7.39 41.31
CA ASN A 73 -3.08 -6.61 40.81
C ASN A 73 -3.48 -5.20 40.35
N MET A 74 -3.16 -4.20 41.17
CA MET A 74 -3.33 -2.77 40.84
C MET A 74 -2.49 -2.33 39.62
N ASN A 75 -1.55 -3.16 39.14
CA ASN A 75 -0.73 -2.93 37.94
C ASN A 75 -1.30 -3.55 36.65
N TYR A 76 -2.61 -3.80 36.58
CA TYR A 76 -3.27 -4.44 35.43
C TYR A 76 -2.93 -3.79 34.07
N PHE A 77 -2.90 -2.45 34.02
CA PHE A 77 -2.57 -1.70 32.80
C PHE A 77 -1.13 -1.94 32.28
N GLY A 78 -0.16 -2.11 33.19
CA GLY A 78 1.22 -2.42 32.80
C GLY A 78 1.35 -3.85 32.26
N ASN A 79 0.68 -4.80 32.90
CA ASN A 79 0.72 -6.21 32.50
C ASN A 79 0.06 -6.47 31.14
N GLN A 80 -1.03 -5.77 30.82
CA GLN A 80 -1.74 -5.92 29.54
C GLN A 80 -0.86 -5.50 28.35
N THR A 81 -0.13 -4.40 28.48
CA THR A 81 0.80 -3.92 27.44
C THR A 81 1.92 -4.94 27.21
N THR A 82 2.49 -5.52 28.28
CA THR A 82 3.52 -6.57 28.16
C THR A 82 2.99 -7.84 27.50
N LEU A 83 1.75 -8.25 27.80
CA LEU A 83 1.12 -9.42 27.16
C LEU A 83 0.95 -9.21 25.65
N ILE A 84 0.48 -8.04 25.23
CA ILE A 84 0.31 -7.69 23.81
C ILE A 84 1.67 -7.66 23.12
N THR A 85 2.69 -7.02 23.71
CA THR A 85 4.05 -6.98 23.14
C THR A 85 4.62 -8.39 22.97
N ASN A 86 4.51 -9.25 23.98
CA ASN A 86 4.96 -10.64 23.89
C ASN A 86 4.23 -11.39 22.77
N GLN A 87 2.92 -11.19 22.62
CA GLN A 87 2.16 -11.84 21.56
C GLN A 87 2.58 -11.34 20.17
N VAL A 88 2.89 -10.05 20.02
CA VAL A 88 3.45 -9.49 18.78
C VAL A 88 4.82 -10.11 18.47
N GLU A 89 5.68 -10.32 19.47
CA GLU A 89 6.98 -10.98 19.28
C GLU A 89 6.82 -12.45 18.85
N VAL A 90 5.86 -13.18 19.42
CA VAL A 90 5.52 -14.54 18.99
C VAL A 90 5.06 -14.56 17.53
N LEU A 91 4.23 -13.60 17.13
CA LEU A 91 3.77 -13.47 15.74
C LEU A 91 4.90 -13.15 14.76
N LYS A 92 5.93 -12.42 15.22
CA LYS A 92 7.14 -12.12 14.43
C LYS A 92 8.22 -13.21 14.51
N SER A 93 7.94 -14.32 15.20
CA SER A 93 8.94 -15.36 15.42
C SER A 93 9.22 -16.18 14.17
N ARG A 94 10.49 -16.58 13.99
CA ARG A 94 10.90 -17.44 12.87
C ARG A 94 10.21 -18.80 12.88
N GLN A 95 9.96 -19.35 14.07
CA GLN A 95 9.31 -20.66 14.21
C GLN A 95 7.89 -20.64 13.64
N LEU A 96 7.11 -19.59 13.94
CA LEU A 96 5.78 -19.42 13.38
C LEU A 96 5.85 -19.24 11.85
N ALA A 97 6.79 -18.44 11.36
CA ALA A 97 6.98 -18.28 9.91
C ALA A 97 7.32 -19.61 9.21
N GLU A 98 8.22 -20.43 9.78
CA GLU A 98 8.54 -21.77 9.26
C GLU A 98 7.32 -22.70 9.23
N GLU A 99 6.46 -22.64 10.25
CA GLU A 99 5.22 -23.41 10.31
C GLU A 99 4.21 -22.96 9.26
N VAL A 100 4.08 -21.64 9.05
CA VAL A 100 3.25 -21.07 7.98
C VAL A 100 3.74 -21.52 6.61
N VAL A 101 5.05 -21.51 6.32
CA VAL A 101 5.58 -22.02 5.04
C VAL A 101 5.19 -23.48 4.83
N LYS A 102 5.38 -24.34 5.84
CA LYS A 102 5.00 -25.76 5.76
C LYS A 102 3.50 -25.95 5.52
N TYR A 103 2.67 -25.15 6.19
CA TYR A 103 1.23 -25.19 6.00
C TYR A 103 0.86 -24.76 4.57
N LEU A 104 1.43 -23.66 4.08
CA LEU A 104 1.18 -23.15 2.73
C LEU A 104 1.73 -24.07 1.62
N GLU A 105 2.72 -24.91 1.93
CA GLU A 105 3.20 -25.94 1.02
C GLU A 105 2.21 -27.11 0.88
N ALA A 106 1.43 -27.39 1.94
CA ALA A 106 0.47 -28.49 1.97
C ALA A 106 -0.90 -28.15 1.36
N VAL A 107 -1.20 -26.87 1.09
CA VAL A 107 -2.51 -26.46 0.58
C VAL A 107 -2.65 -26.64 -0.94
N PRO A 108 -3.86 -26.94 -1.45
CA PRO A 108 -4.09 -27.17 -2.88
C PRO A 108 -3.78 -25.97 -3.80
N TYR A 109 -3.81 -24.76 -3.25
CA TYR A 109 -3.59 -23.51 -3.98
C TYR A 109 -2.15 -22.99 -3.84
N ARG A 110 -1.20 -23.82 -3.39
CA ARG A 110 0.23 -23.51 -3.27
C ARG A 110 0.77 -22.78 -4.50
N ASP A 111 0.49 -23.28 -5.70
CA ASP A 111 1.04 -22.75 -6.94
C ASP A 111 0.51 -21.35 -7.32
N SER A 112 -0.56 -20.90 -6.66
CA SER A 112 -1.05 -19.52 -6.80
C SER A 112 -0.31 -18.50 -5.92
N LEU A 113 0.48 -18.97 -4.95
CA LEU A 113 1.22 -18.12 -4.02
C LEU A 113 2.59 -17.77 -4.61
N GLN A 114 2.91 -16.48 -4.63
CA GLN A 114 4.16 -15.94 -5.19
C GLN A 114 5.42 -16.56 -4.57
N ILE A 115 5.36 -16.93 -3.29
CA ILE A 115 6.48 -17.59 -2.57
C ILE A 115 6.87 -18.96 -3.15
N PHE A 116 5.98 -19.61 -3.90
CA PHE A 116 6.24 -20.90 -4.53
C PHE A 116 6.36 -20.80 -6.05
N GLN A 117 6.21 -19.60 -6.61
CA GLN A 117 6.41 -19.36 -8.04
C GLN A 117 7.90 -19.08 -8.33
N PRO A 118 8.38 -19.48 -9.51
CA PRO A 118 9.72 -19.11 -9.93
C PRO A 118 9.79 -17.60 -10.15
N ASN A 119 10.94 -17.01 -9.80
CA ASN A 119 11.22 -15.61 -10.14
C ASN A 119 11.44 -15.44 -11.66
N ASP A 120 11.73 -14.21 -12.11
CA ASP A 120 11.99 -13.89 -13.53
C ASP A 120 13.11 -14.73 -14.17
N GLU A 121 13.99 -15.32 -13.35
CA GLU A 121 15.11 -16.18 -13.76
C GLU A 121 14.75 -17.68 -13.77
N GLY A 122 13.50 -18.05 -13.44
CA GLY A 122 13.06 -19.45 -13.37
C GLY A 122 13.46 -20.16 -12.08
N MET A 123 14.00 -19.44 -11.08
CA MET A 123 14.52 -19.99 -9.84
C MET A 123 13.46 -19.97 -8.75
N TYR A 124 13.30 -21.10 -8.05
CA TYR A 124 12.44 -21.21 -6.88
C TYR A 124 13.17 -20.73 -5.63
N MET A 125 12.47 -19.99 -4.76
CA MET A 125 12.98 -19.64 -3.45
C MET A 125 13.21 -20.91 -2.62
N ASN A 126 14.36 -20.99 -1.93
CA ASN A 126 14.59 -22.08 -0.98
C ASN A 126 13.74 -21.88 0.30
N PHE A 127 13.60 -22.91 1.12
CA PHE A 127 12.78 -22.84 2.34
C PHE A 127 13.18 -21.71 3.31
N ARG A 128 14.49 -21.42 3.40
CA ARG A 128 15.01 -20.33 4.25
C ARG A 128 14.58 -18.96 3.71
N ASP A 129 14.65 -18.78 2.40
CA ASP A 129 14.29 -17.54 1.71
C ASP A 129 12.78 -17.34 1.71
N GLN A 130 11.98 -18.41 1.57
CA GLN A 130 10.53 -18.37 1.75
C GLN A 130 10.17 -17.91 3.17
N THR A 131 10.84 -18.45 4.19
CA THR A 131 10.63 -18.05 5.58
C THR A 131 11.02 -16.58 5.79
N ALA A 132 12.16 -16.15 5.24
CA ALA A 132 12.61 -14.76 5.30
C ALA A 132 11.66 -13.81 4.59
N TRP A 133 11.10 -14.23 3.45
CA TRP A 133 10.13 -13.48 2.68
C TRP A 133 8.85 -13.24 3.50
N ILE A 134 8.29 -14.28 4.15
CA ILE A 134 7.10 -14.13 5.00
C ILE A 134 7.37 -13.16 6.14
N MET A 135 8.51 -13.28 6.82
CA MET A 135 8.87 -12.36 7.91
C MET A 135 9.05 -10.92 7.44
N GLY A 136 9.52 -10.70 6.21
CA GLY A 136 9.71 -9.37 5.63
C GLY A 136 8.42 -8.70 5.15
N HIS A 137 7.41 -9.48 4.77
CA HIS A 137 6.13 -8.99 4.23
C HIS A 137 4.98 -9.04 5.26
N LEU A 138 5.27 -9.47 6.49
CA LEU A 138 4.31 -9.51 7.59
C LEU A 138 4.47 -8.27 8.46
N GLU A 139 3.50 -7.35 8.37
CA GLU A 139 3.42 -6.22 9.29
C GLU A 139 2.44 -6.55 10.43
N VAL A 140 2.95 -6.55 11.66
CA VAL A 140 2.14 -6.82 12.86
C VAL A 140 2.18 -5.59 13.75
N ASN A 141 1.01 -4.95 13.90
CA ASN A 141 0.85 -3.73 14.66
C ASN A 141 -0.19 -3.93 15.78
N PRO A 142 0.21 -3.74 17.06
CA PRO A 142 -0.73 -3.75 18.16
C PRO A 142 -1.55 -2.46 18.15
N LYS A 143 -2.88 -2.58 18.27
CA LYS A 143 -3.74 -1.41 18.36
C LYS A 143 -3.78 -0.91 19.81
N LYS A 144 -3.30 0.31 20.02
CA LYS A 144 -3.23 0.96 21.34
C LYS A 144 -4.59 0.94 22.03
N ASP A 145 -4.56 0.73 23.34
CA ASP A 145 -5.73 0.71 24.24
C ASP A 145 -6.76 -0.38 23.90
N THR A 146 -6.38 -1.42 23.15
CA THR A 146 -7.23 -2.56 22.81
C THR A 146 -6.47 -3.88 22.85
N ASP A 147 -7.15 -5.00 23.10
CA ASP A 147 -6.58 -6.35 22.99
C ASP A 147 -6.51 -6.87 21.54
N VAL A 148 -6.46 -5.96 20.55
CA VAL A 148 -6.51 -6.29 19.13
C VAL A 148 -5.13 -6.12 18.50
N ILE A 149 -4.70 -7.14 17.77
CA ILE A 149 -3.53 -7.12 16.90
C ILE A 149 -4.01 -7.10 15.45
N GLU A 150 -3.54 -6.12 14.69
CA GLU A 150 -3.79 -6.02 13.25
C GLU A 150 -2.57 -6.60 12.51
N ILE A 151 -2.85 -7.44 11.51
CA ILE A 151 -1.87 -8.15 10.71
C ILE A 151 -2.12 -7.77 9.25
N ASN A 152 -1.12 -7.21 8.59
CA ASN A 152 -1.18 -6.89 7.17
C ASN A 152 -0.12 -7.73 6.45
N VAL A 153 -0.51 -8.33 5.33
CA VAL A 153 0.37 -9.10 4.46
C VAL A 153 0.32 -8.50 3.07
N ILE A 154 1.47 -8.06 2.57
CA ILE A 154 1.59 -7.48 1.23
C ILE A 154 2.09 -8.56 0.26
N LEU A 155 1.31 -8.85 -0.77
CA LEU A 155 1.61 -9.75 -1.88
C LEU A 155 1.86 -8.87 -3.13
N THR A 156 3.02 -9.00 -3.76
CA THR A 156 3.43 -8.18 -4.92
C THR A 156 3.38 -8.99 -6.20
#